data_AF-A0A8T1V6T4-F1
#
_entry.id   AF-A0A8T1V6T4-F1
#
_cell.length_a   1.000
_cell.length_b   1.000
_cell.length_c   1.000
_cell.angle_alpha   90.00
_cell.angle_beta   90.00
_cell.angle_gamma   90.00
#
_symmetry.space_group_name_H-M   'P 1'
#
loop_
_entity.id
_entity.type
_entity.pdbx_description
1 polymer ?
#
loop_
_entity_poly.entity_id
_entity_poly.type
_entity_poly.pdbx_seq_one_letter_code
_entity_poly.pdbx_strand_id
1 'polypeptide(L)'
;MDGQHGVTGGVAPEQRSGPYQHFCILNENVFELILSFLGNQALTKLHAITGDNYPNCEPDLAPFCCDCGNDNPKMFDGICRECESKVDGYTPFIQKETATSRYGLKIRDLVAIPQYPRDGHQDATLYHRVDLENYLIAKCGSKMTWLREIAQRYMVENAIEAMQEQEREERQVFMESLAPGFAIYAQLIDLEETNTSLLWQCSQRFTALTTELKSRGLQLRPESKLCEQFVVSGDGPISHVVDTLEERRFLNGCTDYPRRWERKFENAQHGNETKHGFREEAKMELCIAYLENHRGLKLPRKWENCRSRFEEVQRTGGTPLCEVRYIYSES
;
A
#
# COMPACT_ATOMS: atom_id res chain seq x y z
N MET A 1 73.24 -1.82 -32.59
CA MET A 1 73.62 -0.39 -32.54
C MET A 1 72.33 0.39 -32.64
N ASP A 2 71.52 0.30 -31.59
CA ASP A 2 71.54 1.20 -30.41
C ASP A 2 70.85 2.52 -30.82
N GLY A 3 69.55 2.67 -30.56
CA GLY A 3 68.97 3.20 -29.30
C GLY A 3 68.21 4.49 -29.69
N GLN A 4 67.14 4.98 -29.07
CA GLN A 4 66.59 4.79 -27.73
C GLN A 4 65.08 5.13 -27.71
N HIS A 5 64.43 4.54 -26.72
CA HIS A 5 63.09 4.71 -26.16
C HIS A 5 62.38 6.07 -26.31
N GLY A 6 61.16 6.02 -26.87
CA GLY A 6 60.11 6.99 -26.56
C GLY A 6 59.32 6.53 -25.33
N VAL A 7 59.36 7.33 -24.27
CA VAL A 7 58.49 7.17 -23.09
C VAL A 7 57.42 8.24 -23.17
N THR A 8 56.18 7.80 -23.34
CA THR A 8 54.96 8.59 -23.25
C THR A 8 54.72 9.00 -21.80
N GLY A 9 55.05 10.24 -21.46
CA GLY A 9 54.62 10.89 -20.22
C GLY A 9 53.16 11.31 -20.34
N GLY A 10 52.32 10.75 -19.46
CA GLY A 10 50.89 11.01 -19.41
C GLY A 10 50.59 12.47 -19.10
N VAL A 11 49.71 13.06 -19.91
CA VAL A 11 49.06 14.33 -19.62
C VAL A 11 47.94 14.03 -18.61
N ALA A 12 48.09 14.56 -17.39
CA ALA A 12 47.01 14.58 -16.41
C ALA A 12 45.81 15.37 -16.96
N PRO A 13 44.57 14.96 -16.68
CA PRO A 13 43.41 15.63 -17.24
C PRO A 13 43.26 17.03 -16.64
N GLU A 14 43.34 18.04 -17.51
CA GLU A 14 42.97 19.42 -17.19
C GLU A 14 41.54 19.44 -16.64
N GLN A 15 41.43 19.78 -15.35
CA GLN A 15 40.16 20.14 -14.73
C GLN A 15 39.63 21.40 -15.41
N ARG A 16 38.53 21.25 -16.14
CA ARG A 16 37.78 22.37 -16.72
C ARG A 16 37.13 23.17 -15.60
N SER A 17 37.69 24.33 -15.26
CA SER A 17 37.03 25.34 -14.44
C SER A 17 36.12 26.22 -15.32
N GLY A 18 34.85 26.34 -14.91
CA GLY A 18 33.87 27.25 -15.51
C GLY A 18 34.16 28.73 -15.15
N PRO A 19 33.36 29.68 -15.68
CA PRO A 19 33.73 31.11 -15.76
C PRO A 19 33.51 31.91 -14.45
N TYR A 20 33.50 31.26 -13.29
CA TYR A 20 33.26 31.94 -12.02
C TYR A 20 34.56 32.54 -11.48
N GLN A 21 34.48 33.80 -11.05
CA GLN A 21 35.62 34.58 -10.52
C GLN A 21 36.39 33.77 -9.48
N HIS A 22 37.61 33.34 -9.80
CA HIS A 22 38.51 32.78 -8.80
C HIS A 22 38.78 33.85 -7.74
N PHE A 23 38.44 33.55 -6.48
CA PHE A 23 38.87 34.36 -5.35
C PHE A 23 40.39 34.49 -5.41
N CYS A 24 40.89 35.73 -5.46
CA CYS A 24 42.32 35.96 -5.46
C CYS A 24 42.86 35.75 -4.04
N ILE A 25 43.35 34.54 -3.76
CA ILE A 25 43.98 34.20 -2.49
C ILE A 25 45.38 34.81 -2.48
N LEU A 26 45.54 35.90 -1.73
CA LEU A 26 46.82 36.61 -1.62
C LEU A 26 47.81 35.90 -0.68
N ASN A 27 47.31 35.03 0.21
CA ASN A 27 48.12 34.27 1.16
C ASN A 27 47.39 32.97 1.56
N GLU A 28 47.92 31.85 1.12
CA GLU A 28 47.36 30.52 1.37
C GLU A 28 47.29 30.16 2.85
N ASN A 29 48.32 30.52 3.63
CA ASN A 29 48.33 30.20 5.07
C ASN A 29 47.24 30.95 5.83
N VAL A 30 46.97 32.21 5.45
CA VAL A 30 45.88 33.00 6.03
C VAL A 30 44.52 32.46 5.58
N PHE A 31 44.42 32.03 4.33
CA PHE A 31 43.18 31.46 3.81
C PHE A 31 42.83 30.11 4.47
N GLU A 32 43.79 29.19 4.59
CA GLU A 32 43.61 27.94 5.33
C GLU A 32 43.25 28.18 6.80
N LEU A 33 43.86 29.18 7.43
CA LEU A 33 43.49 29.60 8.78
C LEU A 33 42.03 30.08 8.85
N ILE A 34 41.58 30.88 7.88
CA ILE A 34 40.17 31.31 7.79
C ILE A 34 39.25 30.09 7.61
N LEU A 35 39.57 29.18 6.69
CA LEU A 35 38.78 27.96 6.44
C LEU A 35 38.63 27.11 7.72
N SER A 36 39.65 27.08 8.58
CA SER A 36 39.62 26.33 9.84
C SER A 36 38.58 26.83 10.87
N PHE A 37 38.13 28.09 10.75
CA PHE A 37 37.11 28.67 11.61
C PHE A 37 35.69 28.59 11.02
N LEU A 38 35.57 28.25 9.74
CA LEU A 38 34.27 28.20 9.07
C LEU A 38 33.54 26.91 9.43
N GLY A 39 32.27 27.04 9.80
CA GLY A 39 31.36 25.91 9.92
C GLY A 39 31.07 25.25 8.57
N ASN A 40 30.53 24.03 8.62
CA ASN A 40 30.25 23.23 7.43
C ASN A 40 29.37 23.98 6.42
N GLN A 41 28.38 24.73 6.90
CA GLN A 41 27.51 25.52 6.05
C GLN A 41 28.25 26.66 5.32
N ALA A 42 29.16 27.37 6.00
CA ALA A 42 29.93 28.42 5.37
C ALA A 42 30.85 27.83 4.30
N LEU A 43 31.46 26.67 4.57
CA LEU A 43 32.27 25.93 3.61
C LEU A 43 31.43 25.41 2.43
N THR A 44 30.21 24.93 2.66
CA THR A 44 29.31 24.45 1.59
C THR A 44 28.88 25.58 0.66
N LYS A 45 28.57 26.76 1.21
CA LYS A 45 28.26 27.95 0.39
C LYS A 45 29.48 28.42 -0.39
N LEU A 46 30.65 28.42 0.24
CA LEU A 46 31.90 28.77 -0.42
C LEU A 46 32.18 27.79 -1.57
N HIS A 47 32.06 26.48 -1.32
CA HIS A 47 32.19 25.41 -2.32
C HIS A 47 31.25 25.64 -3.52
N ALA A 48 29.98 25.97 -3.28
CA ALA A 48 29.01 26.23 -4.35
C ALA A 48 29.32 27.50 -5.17
N ILE A 49 29.95 28.51 -4.57
CA ILE A 49 30.30 29.77 -5.23
C ILE A 49 31.61 29.64 -6.02
N THR A 50 32.61 28.98 -5.46
CA THR A 50 33.96 28.90 -6.04
C THR A 50 34.14 27.69 -6.95
N GLY A 51 33.37 26.62 -6.74
CA GLY A 51 33.60 25.32 -7.36
C GLY A 51 34.81 24.56 -6.79
N ASP A 52 35.47 25.11 -5.76
CA ASP A 52 36.66 24.52 -5.14
C ASP A 52 36.29 23.49 -4.06
N ASN A 53 36.99 22.36 -4.00
CA ASN A 53 36.80 21.35 -2.96
C ASN A 53 37.47 21.76 -1.63
N TYR A 54 36.69 22.11 -0.61
CA TYR A 54 37.20 22.40 0.73
C TYR A 54 37.22 21.14 1.61
N PRO A 55 38.35 20.77 2.26
CA PRO A 55 38.49 19.48 2.95
C PRO A 55 37.51 19.21 4.09
N ASN A 56 37.02 20.26 4.75
CA ASN A 56 36.10 20.16 5.88
C ASN A 56 34.62 20.39 5.47
N CYS A 57 34.34 20.41 4.16
CA CYS A 57 33.00 20.56 3.62
C CYS A 57 32.35 19.17 3.46
N GLU A 58 31.23 18.96 4.13
CA GLU A 58 30.35 17.80 4.02
C GLU A 58 28.96 18.26 3.54
N PRO A 59 28.76 18.38 2.22
CA PRO A 59 27.49 18.85 1.65
C PRO A 59 26.29 17.98 2.01
N ASP A 60 26.48 16.69 2.30
CA ASP A 60 25.37 15.78 2.65
C ASP A 60 24.80 16.05 4.05
N LEU A 61 25.51 16.81 4.89
CA LEU A 61 25.00 17.30 6.17
C LEU A 61 24.10 18.54 6.03
N ALA A 62 23.77 18.93 4.79
CA ALA A 62 23.12 20.19 4.46
C ALA A 62 21.57 20.21 4.40
N PRO A 63 20.79 19.47 5.20
CA PRO A 63 19.49 19.98 5.61
C PRO A 63 19.71 21.10 6.66
N PHE A 64 20.22 22.27 6.24
CA PHE A 64 20.51 23.42 7.13
C PHE A 64 19.31 24.35 7.32
N CYS A 65 19.06 24.85 8.52
CA CYS A 65 18.02 25.86 8.74
C CYS A 65 18.23 27.08 7.82
N CYS A 66 17.25 27.37 6.97
CA CYS A 66 17.33 28.42 5.97
C CYS A 66 17.51 29.83 6.59
N ASP A 67 17.08 30.00 7.85
CA ASP A 67 16.98 31.31 8.48
C ASP A 67 18.28 31.73 9.19
N CYS A 68 18.93 30.84 9.96
CA CYS A 68 20.13 31.23 10.71
C CYS A 68 21.45 30.97 9.99
N GLY A 69 21.46 30.11 8.97
CA GLY A 69 22.71 29.86 8.24
C GLY A 69 23.83 29.23 9.07
N ASN A 70 23.48 28.51 10.15
CA ASN A 70 24.40 27.77 11.02
C ASN A 70 24.22 26.26 10.89
N ASP A 71 25.25 25.50 11.31
CA ASP A 71 25.27 24.03 11.40
C ASP A 71 24.31 23.52 12.50
N ASN A 72 23.02 23.70 12.29
CA ASN A 72 21.93 23.31 13.19
C ASN A 72 20.99 22.37 12.43
N PRO A 73 20.58 21.23 13.03
CA PRO A 73 19.67 20.31 12.36
C PRO A 73 18.28 20.92 12.22
N LYS A 74 17.64 20.67 11.07
CA LYS A 74 16.22 20.94 10.87
C LYS A 74 15.40 19.91 11.64
N MET A 75 14.75 20.34 12.71
CA MET A 75 13.95 19.43 13.54
C MET A 75 12.47 19.47 13.14
N PHE A 76 11.94 20.68 12.90
CA PHE A 76 10.54 20.94 12.58
C PHE A 76 10.44 21.99 11.48
N ASP A 77 9.46 21.84 10.58
CA ASP A 77 9.08 22.81 9.54
C ASP A 77 10.24 23.41 8.72
N GLY A 78 11.31 22.61 8.52
CA GLY A 78 12.47 23.03 7.75
C GLY A 78 13.41 24.02 8.47
N ILE A 79 13.21 24.28 9.76
CA ILE A 79 14.01 25.20 10.58
C ILE A 79 14.62 24.51 11.81
N CYS A 80 15.65 25.12 12.40
CA CYS A 80 16.25 24.62 13.62
C CYS A 80 15.50 25.15 14.86
N ARG A 81 15.72 24.50 16.00
CA ARG A 81 15.15 24.90 17.30
C ARG A 81 15.41 26.38 17.62
N GLU A 82 16.61 26.88 17.35
CA GLU A 82 16.96 28.28 17.65
C GLU A 82 16.15 29.28 16.82
N CYS A 83 15.89 28.98 15.54
CA CYS A 83 15.06 29.84 14.70
C CYS A 83 13.59 29.72 15.07
N GLU A 84 13.12 28.49 15.29
CA GLU A 84 11.76 28.23 15.74
C GLU A 84 11.46 28.94 17.07
N SER A 85 12.44 29.03 17.98
CA SER A 85 12.28 29.72 19.26
C SER A 85 11.98 31.22 19.15
N LYS A 86 12.16 31.81 17.95
CA LYS A 86 11.85 33.22 17.66
C LYS A 86 10.48 33.40 17.00
N VAL A 87 9.80 32.31 16.65
CA VAL A 87 8.49 32.31 16.01
C VAL A 87 7.40 32.15 17.08
N ASP A 88 6.28 32.84 16.88
CA ASP A 88 5.10 32.67 17.74
C ASP A 88 4.59 31.22 17.68
N GLY A 89 4.41 30.59 18.84
CA GLY A 89 3.99 29.19 18.94
C GLY A 89 5.12 28.17 19.12
N TYR A 90 6.36 28.62 19.37
CA TYR A 90 7.45 27.72 19.75
C TYR A 90 7.06 26.78 20.89
N THR A 91 7.24 25.48 20.65
CA THR A 91 6.98 24.46 21.66
C THR A 91 8.32 23.93 22.22
N PRO A 92 8.73 24.35 23.44
CA PRO A 92 10.01 23.95 24.05
C PRO A 92 10.01 22.49 24.52
N PHE A 93 8.83 21.90 24.72
CA PHE A 93 8.66 20.55 25.26
C PHE A 93 8.04 19.63 24.22
N ILE A 94 8.61 18.44 24.04
CA ILE A 94 8.09 17.46 23.09
C ILE A 94 7.81 16.12 23.75
N GLN A 95 6.92 15.34 23.13
CA GLN A 95 6.60 14.00 23.58
C GLN A 95 7.71 13.02 23.23
N LYS A 96 7.69 11.88 23.93
CA LYS A 96 8.59 10.74 23.71
C LYS A 96 8.67 10.34 22.23
N GLU A 97 7.53 10.22 21.55
CA GLU A 97 7.41 9.78 20.17
C GLU A 97 8.10 10.76 19.21
N THR A 98 8.00 12.06 19.51
CA THR A 98 8.67 13.12 18.75
C THR A 98 10.18 13.10 18.99
N ALA A 99 10.62 12.87 20.23
CA ALA A 99 12.04 12.74 20.56
C ALA A 99 12.70 11.54 19.85
N THR A 100 12.01 10.40 19.75
CA THR A 100 12.57 9.23 19.06
C THR A 100 12.54 9.37 17.53
N SER A 101 11.46 9.91 16.98
CA SER A 101 11.30 10.09 15.52
C SER A 101 12.18 11.21 14.97
N ARG A 102 12.16 12.41 15.56
CA ARG A 102 12.86 13.59 15.03
C ARG A 102 14.32 13.68 15.49
N TYR A 103 14.58 13.39 16.76
CA TYR A 103 15.92 13.59 17.36
C TYR A 103 16.83 12.37 17.29
N GLY A 104 16.37 11.23 16.77
CA GLY A 104 17.23 10.05 16.67
C GLY A 104 17.35 9.22 17.96
N LEU A 105 16.68 9.60 19.04
CA LEU A 105 16.87 8.99 20.35
C LEU A 105 16.28 7.59 20.44
N LYS A 106 17.00 6.66 21.08
CA LYS A 106 16.44 5.35 21.43
C LYS A 106 15.66 5.48 22.73
N ILE A 107 14.60 4.68 22.91
CA ILE A 107 13.78 4.69 24.14
C ILE A 107 14.63 4.56 25.40
N ARG A 108 15.68 3.72 25.37
CA ARG A 108 16.61 3.54 26.49
C ARG A 108 17.43 4.79 26.84
N ASP A 109 17.67 5.67 25.87
CA ASP A 109 18.45 6.89 26.07
C ASP A 109 17.64 7.95 26.83
N LEU A 110 16.31 7.96 26.64
CA LEU A 110 15.40 8.90 27.28
C LEU A 110 15.35 8.80 28.81
N VAL A 111 15.78 7.66 29.38
CA VAL A 111 15.87 7.47 30.83
C VAL A 111 16.94 8.38 31.45
N ALA A 112 17.96 8.74 30.68
CA ALA A 112 19.07 9.59 31.13
C ALA A 112 18.79 11.10 30.98
N ILE A 113 17.63 11.48 30.44
CA ILE A 113 17.28 12.86 30.11
C ILE A 113 16.19 13.34 31.08
N PRO A 114 16.26 14.60 31.58
CA PRO A 114 15.21 15.17 32.42
C PRO A 114 13.81 15.02 31.83
N GLN A 115 12.88 14.55 32.66
CA GLN A 115 11.50 14.25 32.31
C GLN A 115 10.57 15.22 33.02
N TYR A 116 9.63 15.80 32.27
CA TYR A 116 8.66 16.75 32.79
C TYR A 116 7.26 16.14 32.71
N PRO A 117 6.52 16.06 33.83
CA PRO A 117 5.16 15.56 33.80
C PRO A 117 4.28 16.55 33.03
N ARG A 118 3.38 16.03 32.21
CA ARG A 118 2.30 16.83 31.63
C ARG A 118 1.18 16.97 32.67
N ASP A 119 0.77 18.21 32.96
CA ASP A 119 -0.34 18.45 33.88
C ASP A 119 -1.59 17.66 33.45
N GLY A 120 -2.13 16.87 34.38
CA GLY A 120 -3.37 16.10 34.19
C GLY A 120 -3.26 14.72 33.55
N HIS A 121 -2.07 14.27 33.12
CA HIS A 121 -1.88 12.92 32.54
C HIS A 121 -0.64 12.22 33.10
N GLN A 122 -0.84 11.17 33.90
CA GLN A 122 0.22 10.40 34.54
C GLN A 122 1.17 9.68 33.56
N ASP A 123 0.75 9.44 32.32
CA ASP A 123 1.52 8.70 31.31
C ASP A 123 2.21 9.57 30.25
N ALA A 124 1.95 10.89 30.24
CA ALA A 124 2.50 11.79 29.23
C ALA A 124 3.75 12.50 29.75
N THR A 125 4.91 11.93 29.44
CA THR A 125 6.21 12.54 29.72
C THR A 125 6.64 13.48 28.60
N LEU A 126 6.99 14.71 28.98
CA LEU A 126 7.55 15.72 28.10
C LEU A 126 9.05 15.85 28.31
N TYR A 127 9.76 16.15 27.23
CA TYR A 127 11.20 16.38 27.21
C TYR A 127 11.48 17.79 26.70
N HIS A 128 12.30 18.52 27.45
CA HIS A 128 12.75 19.83 27.00
C HIS A 128 13.73 19.67 25.84
N ARG A 129 13.49 20.36 24.72
CA ARG A 129 14.27 20.16 23.48
C ARG A 129 15.74 20.49 23.63
N VAL A 130 16.08 21.49 24.45
CA VAL A 130 17.49 21.83 24.73
C VAL A 130 18.21 20.68 25.44
N ASP A 131 17.51 19.97 26.34
CA ASP A 131 18.11 18.85 27.08
C ASP A 131 18.37 17.66 26.16
N LEU A 132 17.48 17.43 25.18
CA LEU A 132 17.68 16.42 24.14
C LEU A 132 18.91 16.74 23.28
N GLU A 133 19.04 17.98 22.81
CA GLU A 133 20.18 18.44 22.01
C GLU A 133 21.49 18.33 22.79
N ASN A 134 21.51 18.80 24.03
CA ASN A 134 22.68 18.72 24.90
C ASN A 134 23.11 17.27 25.16
N TYR A 135 22.14 16.38 25.42
CA TYR A 135 22.40 14.97 25.59
C TYR A 135 23.01 14.35 24.33
N LEU A 136 22.45 14.65 23.15
CA LEU A 136 22.93 14.11 21.87
C LEU A 136 24.33 14.62 21.53
N ILE A 137 24.60 15.91 21.73
CA ILE A 137 25.92 16.49 21.55
C ILE A 137 26.94 15.82 22.48
N ALA A 138 26.59 15.63 23.76
CA ALA A 138 27.45 14.95 24.72
C ALA A 138 27.69 13.48 24.34
N LYS A 139 26.66 12.77 23.90
CA LYS A 139 26.71 11.37 23.49
C LYS A 139 27.53 11.15 22.22
N CYS A 140 27.39 12.03 21.24
CA CYS A 140 28.13 11.98 19.97
C CYS A 140 29.52 12.64 20.08
N GLY A 141 29.86 13.26 21.21
CA GLY A 141 31.12 13.95 21.45
C GLY A 141 31.26 15.32 20.79
N SER A 142 30.49 15.59 19.73
CA SER A 142 30.42 16.91 19.11
C SER A 142 29.09 17.12 18.38
N LYS A 143 28.76 18.37 18.11
CA LYS A 143 27.60 18.76 17.29
C LYS A 143 27.70 18.23 15.86
N MET A 144 28.89 18.29 15.26
CA MET A 144 29.12 17.80 13.89
C MET A 144 28.93 16.29 13.79
N THR A 145 29.43 15.53 14.78
CA THR A 145 29.20 14.08 14.83
C THR A 145 27.71 13.77 14.96
N TRP A 146 26.97 14.52 15.79
CA TRP A 146 25.53 14.36 15.89
C TRP A 146 24.79 14.68 14.58
N LEU A 147 25.20 15.73 13.86
CA LEU A 147 24.65 16.04 12.54
C LEU A 147 24.87 14.92 11.53
N ARG A 148 26.05 14.28 11.52
CA ARG A 148 26.35 13.10 10.69
C ARG A 148 25.39 11.94 10.99
N GLU A 149 25.13 11.66 12.26
CA GLU A 149 24.19 10.61 12.67
C GLU A 149 22.76 10.89 12.19
N ILE A 150 22.27 12.14 12.31
CA ILE A 150 20.95 12.54 11.80
C ILE A 150 20.90 12.43 10.28
N ALA A 151 21.91 12.94 9.57
CA ALA A 151 21.96 12.91 8.12
C ALA A 151 21.99 11.46 7.59
N GLN A 152 22.77 10.59 8.21
CA GLN A 152 22.80 9.17 7.87
C GLN A 152 21.44 8.51 8.07
N ARG A 153 20.75 8.81 9.18
CA ARG A 153 19.40 8.31 9.41
C ARG A 153 18.43 8.77 8.32
N TYR A 154 18.46 10.05 7.96
CA TYR A 154 17.62 10.60 6.89
C TYR A 154 17.89 9.94 5.54
N MET A 155 19.16 9.70 5.19
CA MET A 155 19.52 8.98 3.96
C MET A 155 18.96 7.56 3.93
N VAL A 156 19.04 6.83 5.06
CA VAL A 156 18.49 5.48 5.17
C VAL A 156 16.96 5.49 5.08
N GLU A 157 16.29 6.42 5.77
CA GLU A 157 14.83 6.57 5.71
C GLU A 157 14.37 6.87 4.28
N ASN A 158 15.00 7.84 3.60
CA ASN A 158 14.71 8.14 2.20
C ASN A 158 14.99 6.96 1.26
N ALA A 159 16.06 6.19 1.50
CA ALA A 159 16.35 5.02 0.69
C ALA A 159 15.28 3.93 0.84
N ILE A 160 14.78 3.71 2.06
CA ILE A 160 13.67 2.80 2.33
C ILE A 160 12.39 3.29 1.65
N GLU A 161 12.06 4.57 1.79
CA GLU A 161 10.89 5.16 1.14
C GLU A 161 10.97 5.05 -0.39
N ALA A 162 12.13 5.35 -0.98
CA ALA A 162 12.35 5.20 -2.42
C ALA A 162 12.20 3.76 -2.90
N MET A 163 12.73 2.78 -2.13
CA MET A 163 12.53 1.36 -2.43
C MET A 163 11.06 0.95 -2.36
N GLN A 164 10.33 1.41 -1.33
CA GLN A 164 8.90 1.11 -1.20
C GLN A 164 8.06 1.75 -2.30
N GLU A 165 8.43 2.95 -2.74
CA GLU A 165 7.78 3.61 -3.88
C GLU A 165 8.04 2.81 -5.17
N GLN A 166 9.29 2.42 -5.41
CA GLN A 166 9.66 1.62 -6.56
C GLN A 166 8.91 0.27 -6.57
N GLU A 167 8.85 -0.44 -5.45
CA GLU A 167 8.08 -1.70 -5.35
C GLU A 167 6.59 -1.49 -5.64
N ARG A 168 6.02 -0.35 -5.23
CA ARG A 168 4.62 0.00 -5.51
C ARG A 168 4.39 0.30 -6.99
N GLU A 169 5.28 1.06 -7.61
CA GLU A 169 5.23 1.37 -9.04
C GLU A 169 5.37 0.10 -9.88
N GLU A 170 6.35 -0.75 -9.58
CA GLU A 170 6.55 -2.04 -10.26
C GLU A 170 5.32 -2.94 -10.11
N ARG A 171 4.74 -2.99 -8.91
CA ARG A 171 3.50 -3.73 -8.66
C ARG A 171 2.35 -3.18 -9.49
N GLN A 172 2.19 -1.87 -9.57
CA GLN A 172 1.13 -1.26 -10.36
C GLN A 172 1.28 -1.58 -11.84
N VAL A 173 2.49 -1.43 -12.40
CA VAL A 173 2.80 -1.80 -13.79
C VAL A 173 2.49 -3.27 -14.05
N PHE A 174 2.87 -4.16 -13.12
CA PHE A 174 2.53 -5.58 -13.23
C PHE A 174 1.02 -5.80 -13.26
N MET A 175 0.25 -5.18 -12.35
CA MET A 175 -1.22 -5.29 -12.33
C MET A 175 -1.87 -4.79 -13.61
N GLU A 176 -1.35 -3.70 -14.19
CA GLU A 176 -1.82 -3.14 -15.46
C GLU A 176 -1.50 -4.04 -16.66
N SER A 177 -0.43 -4.85 -16.57
CA SER A 177 -0.07 -5.84 -17.60
C SER A 177 -0.96 -7.10 -17.61
N LEU A 178 -1.74 -7.33 -16.55
CA LEU A 178 -2.66 -8.46 -16.43
C LEU A 178 -3.92 -8.27 -17.30
N ALA A 179 -4.89 -9.18 -17.15
CA ALA A 179 -6.10 -9.16 -17.97
C ALA A 179 -6.83 -7.80 -17.88
N PRO A 180 -7.36 -7.26 -19.01
CA PRO A 180 -8.05 -5.97 -19.00
C PRO A 180 -9.19 -5.93 -17.98
N GLY A 181 -9.15 -4.92 -17.11
CA GLY A 181 -10.14 -4.74 -16.03
C GLY A 181 -9.87 -5.54 -14.75
N PHE A 182 -8.87 -6.43 -14.73
CA PHE A 182 -8.51 -7.18 -13.53
C PHE A 182 -7.99 -6.26 -12.41
N ALA A 183 -7.14 -5.28 -12.73
CA ALA A 183 -6.63 -4.32 -11.74
C ALA A 183 -7.75 -3.57 -11.02
N ILE A 184 -8.76 -3.11 -11.77
CA ILE A 184 -9.95 -2.45 -11.21
C ILE A 184 -10.74 -3.43 -10.34
N TYR A 185 -10.96 -4.66 -10.81
CA TYR A 185 -11.65 -5.68 -10.03
C TYR A 185 -10.92 -5.98 -8.72
N ALA A 186 -9.59 -6.14 -8.76
CA ALA A 186 -8.75 -6.40 -7.59
C ALA A 186 -8.83 -5.26 -6.55
N GLN A 187 -8.89 -4.00 -7.00
CA GLN A 187 -9.13 -2.85 -6.13
C GLN A 187 -10.52 -2.89 -5.48
N LEU A 188 -11.56 -3.26 -6.23
CA LEU A 188 -12.94 -3.31 -5.72
C LEU A 188 -13.19 -4.42 -4.70
N ILE A 189 -12.33 -5.44 -4.66
CA ILE A 189 -12.40 -6.53 -3.68
C ILE A 189 -11.31 -6.42 -2.59
N ASP A 190 -10.56 -5.31 -2.55
CA ASP A 190 -9.46 -5.09 -1.62
C ASP A 190 -8.41 -6.23 -1.61
N LEU A 191 -7.98 -6.68 -2.80
CA LEU A 191 -7.01 -7.78 -2.93
C LEU A 191 -5.59 -7.35 -2.52
N GLU A 192 -5.16 -7.80 -1.35
CA GLU A 192 -3.82 -7.52 -0.79
C GLU A 192 -2.70 -8.46 -1.28
N GLU A 193 -2.98 -9.40 -2.18
CA GLU A 193 -1.98 -10.36 -2.67
C GLU A 193 -0.81 -9.66 -3.39
N THR A 194 0.42 -9.99 -2.98
CA THR A 194 1.66 -9.42 -3.52
C THR A 194 2.45 -10.41 -4.35
N ASN A 195 2.17 -11.71 -4.24
CA ASN A 195 2.83 -12.74 -5.03
C ASN A 195 2.41 -12.67 -6.51
N THR A 196 3.36 -12.38 -7.38
CA THR A 196 3.13 -12.21 -8.82
C THR A 196 2.54 -13.45 -9.51
N SER A 197 2.94 -14.66 -9.08
CA SER A 197 2.41 -15.91 -9.62
C SER A 197 0.94 -16.11 -9.24
N LEU A 198 0.58 -15.83 -7.99
CA LEU A 198 -0.80 -15.92 -7.52
C LEU A 198 -1.69 -14.87 -8.19
N LEU A 199 -1.22 -13.62 -8.31
CA LEU A 199 -1.92 -12.56 -9.04
C LEU A 199 -2.16 -12.93 -10.51
N TRP A 200 -1.19 -13.56 -11.16
CA TRP A 200 -1.35 -14.03 -12.53
C TRP A 200 -2.44 -15.11 -12.62
N GLN A 201 -2.46 -16.08 -11.69
CA GLN A 201 -3.53 -17.09 -11.63
C GLN A 201 -4.91 -16.46 -11.37
N CYS A 202 -4.99 -15.48 -10.46
CA CYS A 202 -6.22 -14.72 -10.22
C CYS A 202 -6.69 -14.02 -11.50
N SER A 203 -5.80 -13.38 -12.25
CA SER A 203 -6.10 -12.75 -13.54
C SER A 203 -6.63 -13.74 -14.58
N GLN A 204 -6.07 -14.96 -14.62
CA GLN A 204 -6.59 -16.03 -15.49
C GLN A 204 -8.00 -16.47 -15.09
N ARG A 205 -8.23 -16.71 -13.79
CA ARG A 205 -9.56 -17.08 -13.27
C ARG A 205 -10.59 -15.97 -13.49
N PHE A 206 -10.20 -14.71 -13.31
CA PHE A 206 -10.99 -13.54 -13.64
C PHE A 206 -11.42 -13.54 -15.12
N THR A 207 -10.49 -13.81 -16.04
CA THR A 207 -10.77 -13.86 -17.48
C THR A 207 -11.73 -15.00 -17.82
N ALA A 208 -11.48 -16.19 -17.28
CA ALA A 208 -12.33 -17.36 -17.48
C ALA A 208 -13.76 -17.11 -16.98
N LEU A 209 -13.90 -16.64 -15.73
CA LEU A 209 -15.21 -16.34 -15.13
C LEU A 209 -15.94 -15.23 -15.88
N THR A 210 -15.24 -14.15 -16.24
CA THR A 210 -15.83 -13.05 -17.01
C THR A 210 -16.36 -13.52 -18.36
N THR A 211 -15.61 -14.40 -19.03
CA THR A 211 -16.01 -14.95 -20.34
C THR A 211 -17.24 -15.84 -20.21
N GLU A 212 -17.27 -16.75 -19.23
CA GLU A 212 -18.40 -17.66 -19.02
C GLU A 212 -19.65 -16.91 -18.53
N LEU A 213 -19.50 -15.87 -17.70
CA LEU A 213 -20.62 -15.01 -17.33
C LEU A 213 -21.17 -14.25 -18.54
N LYS A 214 -20.30 -13.67 -19.37
CA LYS A 214 -20.72 -12.96 -20.60
C LYS A 214 -21.44 -13.88 -21.58
N SER A 215 -21.03 -15.15 -21.71
CA SER A 215 -21.71 -16.13 -22.57
C SER A 215 -23.16 -16.39 -22.13
N ARG A 216 -23.46 -16.19 -20.84
CA ARG A 216 -24.81 -16.24 -20.26
C ARG A 216 -25.50 -14.88 -20.13
N GLY A 217 -24.92 -13.82 -20.70
CA GLY A 217 -25.43 -12.46 -20.59
C GLY A 217 -25.37 -11.87 -19.19
N LEU A 218 -24.52 -12.42 -18.32
CA LEU A 218 -24.24 -11.95 -16.96
C LEU A 218 -22.98 -11.08 -16.94
N GLN A 219 -22.82 -10.34 -15.85
CA GLN A 219 -21.63 -9.54 -15.58
C GLN A 219 -21.00 -9.99 -14.27
N LEU A 220 -19.67 -9.94 -14.21
CA LEU A 220 -18.92 -10.18 -12.99
C LEU A 220 -19.26 -9.07 -11.97
N ARG A 221 -19.54 -9.46 -10.73
CA ARG A 221 -19.91 -8.54 -9.64
C ARG A 221 -18.88 -8.63 -8.51
N PRO A 222 -18.13 -7.56 -8.20
CA PRO A 222 -17.17 -7.54 -7.10
C PRO A 222 -17.79 -7.87 -5.74
N GLU A 223 -19.05 -7.49 -5.52
CA GLU A 223 -19.75 -7.69 -4.26
C GLU A 223 -20.21 -9.15 -4.06
N SER A 224 -20.09 -9.97 -5.09
CA SER A 224 -20.48 -11.38 -5.05
C SER A 224 -19.37 -12.21 -4.45
N LYS A 225 -19.54 -12.65 -3.19
CA LYS A 225 -18.58 -13.52 -2.51
C LYS A 225 -18.22 -14.79 -3.29
N LEU A 226 -19.15 -15.33 -4.09
CA LEU A 226 -18.87 -16.47 -4.98
C LEU A 226 -17.91 -16.12 -6.12
N CYS A 227 -17.99 -14.91 -6.68
CA CYS A 227 -17.05 -14.45 -7.70
C CYS A 227 -15.67 -14.19 -7.09
N GLU A 228 -15.64 -13.53 -5.94
CA GLU A 228 -14.42 -13.26 -5.17
C GLU A 228 -13.68 -14.56 -4.83
N GLN A 229 -14.36 -15.52 -4.20
CA GLN A 229 -13.77 -16.82 -3.81
C GLN A 229 -13.23 -17.60 -5.02
N PHE A 230 -13.97 -17.61 -6.13
CA PHE A 230 -13.49 -18.26 -7.35
C PHE A 230 -12.25 -17.56 -7.92
N VAL A 231 -12.25 -16.22 -8.01
CA VAL A 231 -11.13 -15.48 -8.59
C VAL A 231 -9.89 -15.56 -7.70
N VAL A 232 -10.04 -15.35 -6.39
CA VAL A 232 -8.93 -15.28 -5.42
C VAL A 232 -8.41 -16.67 -5.07
N SER A 233 -9.29 -17.58 -4.64
CA SER A 233 -8.89 -18.90 -4.12
C SER A 233 -8.99 -20.02 -5.14
N GLY A 234 -9.76 -19.82 -6.22
CA GLY A 234 -10.11 -20.92 -7.14
C GLY A 234 -11.16 -21.87 -6.57
N ASP A 235 -11.96 -21.40 -5.60
CA ASP A 235 -12.93 -22.24 -4.92
C ASP A 235 -14.11 -22.60 -5.82
N GLY A 236 -14.31 -23.91 -6.00
CA GLY A 236 -15.43 -24.48 -6.73
C GLY A 236 -15.29 -24.40 -8.27
N PRO A 237 -16.08 -25.20 -8.99
CA PRO A 237 -16.06 -25.18 -10.45
C PRO A 237 -16.73 -23.91 -11.00
N ILE A 238 -16.17 -23.38 -12.10
CA ILE A 238 -16.70 -22.18 -12.78
C ILE A 238 -18.18 -22.33 -13.16
N SER A 239 -18.61 -23.53 -13.54
CA SER A 239 -20.00 -23.84 -13.89
C SER A 239 -20.94 -23.58 -12.72
N HIS A 240 -20.57 -24.02 -11.51
CA HIS A 240 -21.38 -23.82 -10.31
C HIS A 240 -21.55 -22.33 -9.98
N VAL A 241 -20.48 -21.53 -10.10
CA VAL A 241 -20.54 -20.08 -9.87
C VAL A 241 -21.48 -19.42 -10.87
N VAL A 242 -21.33 -19.72 -12.16
CA VAL A 242 -22.13 -19.13 -13.24
C VAL A 242 -23.59 -19.54 -13.13
N ASP A 243 -23.87 -20.83 -12.94
CA ASP A 243 -25.22 -21.35 -12.85
C ASP A 243 -25.95 -20.81 -11.59
N THR A 244 -25.23 -20.63 -10.47
CA THR A 244 -25.79 -19.99 -9.26
C THR A 244 -26.16 -18.53 -9.50
N LEU A 245 -25.34 -17.79 -10.26
CA LEU A 245 -25.61 -16.38 -10.58
C LEU A 245 -26.72 -16.23 -11.61
N GLU A 246 -26.78 -17.12 -12.60
CA GLU A 246 -27.86 -17.19 -13.58
C GLU A 246 -29.20 -17.48 -12.90
N GLU A 247 -29.24 -18.51 -12.04
CA GLU A 247 -30.40 -18.88 -11.23
C GLU A 247 -30.84 -17.72 -10.34
N ARG A 248 -29.91 -17.08 -9.61
CA ARG A 248 -30.25 -15.95 -8.73
C ARG A 248 -30.83 -14.77 -9.53
N ARG A 249 -30.28 -14.46 -10.71
CA ARG A 249 -30.82 -13.40 -11.57
C ARG A 249 -32.23 -13.74 -12.03
N PHE A 250 -32.47 -14.98 -12.46
CA PHE A 250 -33.79 -15.42 -12.90
C PHE A 250 -34.81 -15.39 -11.77
N LEU A 251 -34.45 -15.93 -10.60
CA LEU A 251 -35.32 -15.91 -9.42
C LEU A 251 -35.74 -14.49 -9.04
N ASN A 252 -34.80 -13.55 -8.99
CA ASN A 252 -35.08 -12.19 -8.57
C ASN A 252 -35.76 -11.32 -9.64
N GLY A 253 -35.51 -11.60 -10.93
CA GLY A 253 -36.02 -10.78 -12.03
C GLY A 253 -37.29 -11.31 -12.69
N CYS A 254 -37.51 -12.63 -12.65
CA CYS A 254 -38.55 -13.30 -13.42
C CYS A 254 -39.58 -14.04 -12.56
N THR A 255 -39.37 -14.15 -11.24
CA THR A 255 -40.25 -14.92 -10.36
C THR A 255 -40.69 -14.12 -9.12
N ASP A 256 -41.65 -14.65 -8.37
CA ASP A 256 -42.09 -14.14 -7.08
C ASP A 256 -41.23 -14.63 -5.91
N TYR A 257 -40.04 -15.18 -6.20
CA TYR A 257 -39.13 -15.80 -5.22
C TYR A 257 -38.95 -14.97 -3.94
N PRO A 258 -38.60 -13.67 -3.97
CA PRO A 258 -38.41 -12.88 -2.75
C PRO A 258 -39.62 -12.94 -1.80
N ARG A 259 -40.82 -12.74 -2.35
CA ARG A 259 -42.07 -12.77 -1.58
C ARG A 259 -42.45 -14.17 -1.13
N ARG A 260 -42.11 -15.19 -1.93
CA ARG A 260 -42.47 -16.59 -1.66
C ARG A 260 -41.70 -17.16 -0.47
N TRP A 261 -40.38 -16.93 -0.40
CA TRP A 261 -39.59 -17.42 0.74
C TRP A 261 -39.84 -16.59 2.00
N GLU A 262 -40.11 -15.27 1.88
CA GLU A 262 -40.54 -14.41 3.00
C GLU A 262 -41.82 -14.93 3.63
N ARG A 263 -42.85 -15.23 2.82
CA ARG A 263 -44.11 -15.80 3.31
C ARG A 263 -43.92 -17.15 3.98
N LYS A 264 -43.06 -18.02 3.46
CA LYS A 264 -42.72 -19.31 4.10
C LYS A 264 -42.06 -19.09 5.47
N PHE A 265 -41.14 -18.13 5.55
CA PHE A 265 -40.48 -17.77 6.79
C PHE A 265 -41.45 -17.20 7.84
N GLU A 266 -42.37 -16.31 7.45
CA GLU A 266 -43.38 -15.72 8.33
C GLU A 266 -44.42 -16.74 8.83
N ASN A 267 -44.79 -17.70 7.98
CA ASN A 267 -45.76 -18.74 8.32
C ASN A 267 -45.16 -19.87 9.19
N ALA A 268 -43.83 -19.99 9.24
CA ALA A 268 -43.13 -20.99 10.04
C ALA A 268 -43.04 -20.55 11.51
N GLN A 269 -44.16 -20.52 12.23
CA GLN A 269 -44.17 -20.02 13.60
C GLN A 269 -43.45 -20.91 14.64
N HIS A 270 -43.15 -22.20 14.39
CA HIS A 270 -42.58 -23.09 15.43
C HIS A 270 -41.69 -24.25 14.91
N GLY A 271 -40.97 -24.08 13.79
CA GLY A 271 -40.14 -25.15 13.20
C GLY A 271 -38.63 -24.99 13.44
N ASN A 272 -37.90 -26.11 13.61
CA ASN A 272 -36.43 -26.17 13.67
C ASN A 272 -35.73 -25.94 12.31
N GLU A 273 -36.45 -25.50 11.29
CA GLU A 273 -35.92 -25.32 9.94
C GLU A 273 -35.15 -23.99 9.82
N THR A 274 -33.95 -24.08 9.25
CA THR A 274 -33.10 -22.91 9.07
C THR A 274 -33.62 -22.01 7.95
N LYS A 275 -33.35 -20.70 8.02
CA LYS A 275 -33.62 -19.75 6.92
C LYS A 275 -33.10 -20.22 5.55
N HIS A 276 -32.04 -21.02 5.54
CA HIS A 276 -31.48 -21.64 4.35
C HIS A 276 -32.42 -22.70 3.76
N GLY A 277 -33.01 -23.56 4.58
CA GLY A 277 -33.95 -24.60 4.15
C GLY A 277 -35.16 -24.02 3.42
N PHE A 278 -35.79 -22.98 3.98
CA PHE A 278 -36.93 -22.31 3.33
C PHE A 278 -36.58 -21.66 1.99
N ARG A 279 -35.37 -21.11 1.87
CA ARG A 279 -34.87 -20.53 0.61
C ARG A 279 -34.71 -21.59 -0.44
N GLU A 280 -34.04 -22.70 -0.11
CA GLU A 280 -33.83 -23.78 -1.08
C GLU A 280 -35.14 -24.43 -1.49
N GLU A 281 -36.06 -24.71 -0.56
CA GLU A 281 -37.36 -25.28 -0.90
C GLU A 281 -38.16 -24.36 -1.84
N ALA A 282 -38.21 -23.05 -1.58
CA ALA A 282 -38.88 -22.08 -2.45
C ALA A 282 -38.27 -22.04 -3.87
N LYS A 283 -36.95 -22.23 -4.00
CA LYS A 283 -36.30 -22.35 -5.31
C LYS A 283 -36.71 -23.63 -6.02
N MET A 284 -36.71 -24.76 -5.31
CA MET A 284 -37.05 -26.06 -5.87
C MET A 284 -38.50 -26.07 -6.39
N GLU A 285 -39.46 -25.55 -5.61
CA GLU A 285 -40.86 -25.41 -6.03
C GLU A 285 -41.01 -24.53 -7.28
N LEU A 286 -40.26 -23.43 -7.34
CA LEU A 286 -40.26 -22.55 -8.50
C LEU A 286 -39.66 -23.24 -9.72
N CYS A 287 -38.59 -24.02 -9.56
CA CYS A 287 -38.00 -24.81 -10.64
C CYS A 287 -39.07 -25.73 -11.26
N ILE A 288 -39.82 -26.48 -10.44
CA ILE A 288 -40.91 -27.35 -10.92
C ILE A 288 -41.98 -26.54 -11.66
N ALA A 289 -42.47 -25.45 -11.08
CA ALA A 289 -43.53 -24.63 -11.69
C ALA A 289 -43.11 -24.07 -13.07
N TYR A 290 -41.84 -23.70 -13.23
CA TYR A 290 -41.30 -23.18 -14.48
C TYR A 290 -40.90 -24.27 -15.47
N LEU A 291 -40.59 -25.49 -15.01
CA LEU A 291 -40.44 -26.65 -15.89
C LEU A 291 -41.79 -27.10 -16.48
N GLU A 292 -42.87 -27.03 -15.68
CA GLU A 292 -44.24 -27.27 -16.14
C GLU A 292 -44.70 -26.22 -17.15
N ASN A 293 -44.48 -24.94 -16.85
CA ASN A 293 -44.82 -23.85 -17.75
C ASN A 293 -43.89 -22.64 -17.57
N HIS A 294 -42.86 -22.57 -18.42
CA HIS A 294 -41.90 -21.48 -18.47
C HIS A 294 -42.43 -20.16 -19.05
N ARG A 295 -43.68 -20.07 -19.51
CA ARG A 295 -44.34 -18.84 -20.01
C ARG A 295 -43.57 -18.13 -21.14
N GLY A 296 -42.84 -18.87 -21.96
CA GLY A 296 -41.99 -18.33 -23.03
C GLY A 296 -40.69 -17.68 -22.56
N LEU A 297 -40.35 -17.81 -21.26
CA LEU A 297 -39.07 -17.37 -20.73
C LEU A 297 -37.99 -18.43 -20.94
N LYS A 298 -36.76 -17.97 -21.17
CA LYS A 298 -35.57 -18.83 -21.17
C LYS A 298 -35.22 -19.19 -19.73
N LEU A 299 -35.23 -20.49 -19.40
CA LEU A 299 -34.88 -20.97 -18.06
C LEU A 299 -33.36 -20.96 -17.84
N PRO A 300 -32.89 -20.81 -16.58
CA PRO A 300 -31.48 -21.02 -16.23
C PRO A 300 -31.02 -22.41 -16.65
N ARG A 301 -29.74 -22.55 -17.04
CA ARG A 301 -29.19 -23.85 -17.45
C ARG A 301 -29.34 -24.91 -16.35
N LYS A 302 -29.15 -24.51 -15.09
CA LYS A 302 -29.35 -25.38 -13.93
C LYS A 302 -30.75 -26.02 -13.92
N TRP A 303 -31.77 -25.26 -14.27
CA TRP A 303 -33.16 -25.75 -14.31
C TRP A 303 -33.41 -26.60 -15.55
N GLU A 304 -32.86 -26.21 -16.71
CA GLU A 304 -32.90 -27.05 -17.91
C GLU A 304 -32.25 -28.43 -17.67
N ASN A 305 -31.16 -28.50 -16.91
CA ASN A 305 -30.52 -29.76 -16.53
C ASN A 305 -31.43 -30.65 -15.65
N CYS A 306 -32.44 -30.06 -14.98
CA CYS A 306 -33.42 -30.80 -14.19
C CYS A 306 -34.56 -31.39 -15.04
N ARG A 307 -34.70 -30.98 -16.31
CA ARG A 307 -35.82 -31.34 -17.18
C ARG A 307 -35.96 -32.85 -17.38
N SER A 308 -34.86 -33.57 -17.55
CA SER A 308 -34.89 -35.03 -17.73
C SER A 308 -35.48 -35.76 -16.53
N ARG A 309 -35.09 -35.37 -15.31
CA ARG A 309 -35.63 -35.91 -14.05
C ARG A 309 -37.09 -35.53 -13.85
N PHE A 310 -37.45 -34.29 -14.20
CA PHE A 310 -38.84 -33.85 -14.16
C PHE A 310 -39.74 -34.69 -15.09
N GLU A 311 -39.32 -34.90 -16.33
CA GLU A 311 -40.03 -35.75 -17.30
C GLU A 311 -40.07 -37.22 -16.88
N GLU A 312 -39.03 -37.71 -16.21
CA GLU A 312 -39.00 -39.06 -15.63
C GLU A 312 -40.07 -39.26 -14.56
N VAL A 313 -40.17 -38.32 -13.61
CA VAL A 313 -41.21 -38.36 -12.56
C VAL A 313 -42.61 -38.33 -13.16
N GLN A 314 -42.84 -37.50 -14.19
CA GLN A 314 -44.13 -37.47 -14.88
C GLN A 314 -44.44 -38.79 -15.59
N ARG A 315 -43.45 -39.39 -16.25
CA ARG A 315 -43.62 -40.66 -16.99
C ARG A 315 -43.92 -41.84 -16.08
N THR A 316 -43.35 -41.86 -14.87
CA THR A 316 -43.60 -42.91 -13.87
C THR A 316 -44.89 -42.69 -13.07
N GLY A 317 -45.64 -41.63 -13.35
CA GLY A 317 -46.89 -41.29 -12.65
C GLY A 317 -46.68 -40.64 -11.28
N GLY A 318 -45.45 -40.21 -10.97
CA GLY A 318 -45.14 -39.46 -9.75
C GLY A 318 -45.63 -38.01 -9.82
N THR A 319 -45.74 -37.37 -8.65
CA THR A 319 -46.07 -35.94 -8.55
C THR A 319 -44.78 -35.12 -8.42
N PRO A 320 -44.43 -34.25 -9.39
CA PRO A 320 -43.17 -33.50 -9.35
C PRO A 320 -42.92 -32.68 -8.09
N LEU A 321 -43.97 -32.11 -7.48
CA LEU A 321 -43.86 -31.39 -6.22
C LEU A 321 -43.51 -32.28 -5.02
N CYS A 322 -43.88 -33.56 -5.03
CA CYS A 322 -43.51 -34.51 -4.00
C CYS A 322 -42.06 -35.00 -4.16
N GLU A 323 -41.52 -34.96 -5.39
CA GLU A 323 -40.16 -35.41 -5.74
C GLU A 323 -39.21 -34.22 -6.01
N VAL A 324 -39.53 -33.03 -5.48
CA VAL A 324 -38.85 -31.77 -5.79
C VAL A 324 -37.34 -31.82 -5.50
N ARG A 325 -36.94 -32.52 -4.43
CA ARG A 325 -35.53 -32.69 -4.03
C ARG A 325 -34.77 -33.60 -4.98
N TYR A 326 -35.42 -34.65 -5.50
CA TYR A 326 -34.82 -35.54 -6.49
C TYR A 326 -34.66 -34.81 -7.83
N ILE A 327 -35.67 -34.06 -8.25
CA ILE A 327 -35.63 -33.33 -9.53
C ILE A 327 -34.55 -32.25 -9.50
N TYR A 328 -34.43 -31.53 -8.39
CA TYR A 328 -33.49 -30.41 -8.22
C TYR A 328 -32.08 -30.82 -7.76
N SER A 329 -31.81 -32.12 -7.56
CA SER A 329 -30.48 -32.56 -7.14
C SER A 329 -29.40 -32.25 -8.20
N GLU A 330 -28.19 -31.96 -7.72
CA GLU A 330 -27.03 -31.84 -8.62
C GLU A 330 -26.68 -33.21 -9.21
N SER A 331 -26.25 -33.22 -10.48
CA SER A 331 -25.92 -34.43 -11.24
C SER A 331 -24.46 -34.79 -11.06
#